data_AF-A0A517VQF6-F1
#
_entry.id   AF-A0A517VQF6-F1
#
_cell.length_a   1.000
_cell.length_b   1.000
_cell.length_c   1.000
_cell.angle_alpha   90.00
_cell.angle_beta   90.00
_cell.angle_gamma   90.00
#
_symmetry.space_group_name_H-M   'P 1'
#
loop_
_entity.id
_entity.type
_entity.pdbx_description
1 polymer ?
#
loop_
_entity_poly.entity_id
_entity_poly.type
_entity_poly.pdbx_seq_one_letter_code
_entity_poly.pdbx_strand_id
1 'polypeptide(L)'
;MGWLFKCGSTRKGLIEERTEGWERTNLDGLVVTSTCLAHCYRGGSFSGVLWSVWERTFTKDDAESSPKERWIQCDLLRHQNGDGWGYKDLEELCGPYFFSCPLKYLAMVPFEQYGGNAEWREQVLLHHQRVAEKRRVRRAAKCQ
;
A
#
# COMPACT_ATOMS: atom_id res chain seq x y z
N MET A 1 -5.08 -15.14 -5.71
CA MET A 1 -5.71 -14.06 -4.91
C MET A 1 -6.96 -13.56 -5.63
N GLY A 2 -8.15 -13.92 -5.11
CA GLY A 2 -9.45 -13.49 -5.62
C GLY A 2 -9.88 -12.13 -5.06
N TRP A 3 -11.09 -11.69 -5.37
CA TRP A 3 -11.70 -10.54 -4.70
C TRP A 3 -12.43 -10.99 -3.43
N LEU A 4 -12.30 -10.21 -2.36
CA LEU A 4 -13.04 -10.39 -1.11
C LEU A 4 -13.99 -9.22 -0.93
N PHE A 5 -15.30 -9.49 -0.94
CA PHE A 5 -16.35 -8.51 -0.69
C PHE A 5 -16.97 -8.75 0.68
N LYS A 6 -17.27 -7.66 1.38
CA LYS A 6 -17.93 -7.69 2.68
C LYS A 6 -19.26 -6.97 2.56
N CYS A 7 -20.35 -7.71 2.75
CA CYS A 7 -21.72 -7.18 2.64
C CYS A 7 -21.89 -5.92 3.50
N GLY A 8 -22.37 -4.84 2.88
CA GLY A 8 -22.61 -3.55 3.56
C GLY A 8 -21.34 -2.76 3.90
N SER A 9 -20.16 -3.20 3.46
CA SER A 9 -18.91 -2.48 3.70
C SER A 9 -18.87 -1.14 2.97
N THR A 10 -18.42 -0.11 3.66
CA THR A 10 -18.17 1.22 3.08
C THR A 10 -16.69 1.35 2.72
N ARG A 11 -16.37 2.24 1.75
CA ARG A 11 -14.96 2.52 1.41
C ARG A 11 -14.13 2.89 2.64
N LYS A 12 -14.70 3.73 3.51
CA LYS A 12 -14.01 4.22 4.71
C LYS A 12 -13.75 3.07 5.67
N GLY A 13 -14.78 2.29 6.01
CA GLY A 13 -14.65 1.14 6.91
C GLY A 13 -13.67 0.10 6.38
N LEU A 14 -13.69 -0.15 5.07
CA LEU A 14 -12.72 -1.05 4.45
C LEU A 14 -11.28 -0.51 4.53
N ILE A 15 -11.06 0.79 4.33
CA ILE A 15 -9.72 1.38 4.48
C ILE A 15 -9.26 1.28 5.94
N GLU A 16 -10.12 1.58 6.91
CA GLU A 16 -9.81 1.47 8.34
C GLU A 16 -9.41 0.03 8.69
N GLU A 17 -10.23 -0.95 8.32
CA GLU A 17 -9.95 -2.38 8.51
C GLU A 17 -8.62 -2.81 7.86
N ARG A 18 -8.36 -2.37 6.61
CA ARG A 18 -7.13 -2.71 5.88
C ARG A 18 -5.89 -1.99 6.35
N THR A 19 -6.01 -1.01 7.24
CA THR A 19 -4.89 -0.25 7.79
C THR A 19 -4.77 -0.41 9.31
N GLU A 20 -5.63 -1.23 9.90
CA GLU A 20 -5.58 -1.60 11.30
C GLU A 20 -4.38 -2.49 11.56
N GLY A 21 -3.49 -2.04 12.45
CA GLY A 21 -2.35 -2.83 12.88
C GLY A 21 -2.80 -4.08 13.63
N TRP A 22 -2.00 -5.13 13.58
CA TRP A 22 -2.27 -6.36 14.32
C TRP A 22 -1.03 -6.87 15.01
N GLU A 23 -1.26 -7.63 16.07
CA GLU A 23 -0.22 -8.33 16.80
C GLU A 23 -0.56 -9.82 16.87
N ARG A 24 0.46 -10.67 16.79
CA ARG A 24 0.33 -12.11 17.03
C ARG A 24 1.46 -12.59 17.93
N THR A 25 1.12 -13.46 18.86
CA THR A 25 2.11 -14.14 19.70
C THR A 25 2.16 -15.61 19.31
N ASN A 26 3.33 -16.06 18.87
CA ASN A 26 3.56 -17.47 18.57
C ASN A 26 3.72 -18.28 19.86
N LEU A 27 3.58 -19.61 19.75
CA LEU A 27 3.75 -20.53 20.89
C LEU A 27 5.13 -20.43 21.55
N ASP A 28 6.16 -20.04 20.78
CA ASP A 28 7.54 -19.88 21.26
C ASP A 28 7.81 -18.54 21.98
N GLY A 29 6.75 -17.77 22.30
CA GLY A 29 6.85 -16.46 22.95
C GLY A 29 7.24 -15.30 22.03
N LEU A 30 7.38 -15.55 20.73
CA LEU A 30 7.68 -14.51 19.74
C LEU A 30 6.44 -13.67 19.44
N VAL A 31 6.49 -12.39 19.76
CA VAL A 31 5.49 -11.37 19.42
C VAL A 31 5.85 -10.72 18.10
N VAL A 32 4.93 -10.78 17.14
CA VAL A 32 5.05 -10.15 15.83
C VAL A 32 4.00 -9.06 15.71
N THR A 33 4.46 -7.81 15.75
CA THR A 33 3.60 -6.62 15.67
C THR A 33 3.72 -6.04 14.26
N SER A 34 2.60 -5.84 13.58
CA SER A 34 2.53 -5.20 12.26
C SER A 34 1.78 -3.88 12.37
N THR A 35 2.43 -2.79 11.98
CA THR A 35 1.91 -1.42 12.11
C THR A 35 1.86 -0.74 10.75
N CYS A 36 0.76 -0.03 10.48
CA CYS A 36 0.63 0.80 9.29
C CYS A 36 1.26 2.17 9.56
N LEU A 37 2.36 2.48 8.87
CA LEU A 37 3.08 3.74 9.02
C LEU A 37 2.44 4.88 8.23
N ALA A 38 1.91 4.56 7.05
CA ALA A 38 1.25 5.53 6.18
C ALA A 38 0.32 4.81 5.21
N HIS A 39 -0.80 5.43 4.85
CA HIS A 39 -1.66 4.92 3.80
C HIS A 39 -2.31 6.05 2.98
N CYS A 40 -2.69 5.75 1.74
CA CYS A 40 -3.47 6.67 0.92
C CYS A 40 -4.31 5.90 -0.10
N TYR A 41 -5.52 6.39 -0.33
CA TYR A 41 -6.38 5.90 -1.39
C TYR A 41 -6.21 6.74 -2.66
N ARG A 42 -5.99 6.10 -3.81
CA ARG A 42 -5.90 6.74 -5.13
C ARG A 42 -6.85 6.06 -6.10
N GLY A 43 -7.88 6.77 -6.52
CA GLY A 43 -8.89 6.24 -7.43
C GLY A 43 -10.09 7.14 -7.57
N GLY A 44 -11.13 6.61 -8.19
CA GLY A 44 -12.42 7.27 -8.35
C GLY A 44 -13.41 6.92 -7.24
N SER A 45 -14.69 7.13 -7.52
CA SER A 45 -15.76 6.90 -6.54
C SER A 45 -16.06 5.42 -6.28
N PHE A 46 -15.79 4.53 -7.24
CA PHE A 46 -16.19 3.11 -7.18
C PHE A 46 -15.03 2.12 -7.27
N SER A 47 -13.82 2.60 -7.57
CA SER A 47 -12.63 1.76 -7.67
C SER A 47 -11.36 2.59 -7.51
N GLY A 48 -10.34 1.96 -6.94
CA GLY A 48 -9.05 2.59 -6.72
C GLY A 48 -8.03 1.65 -6.11
N VAL A 49 -6.88 2.21 -5.76
CA VAL A 49 -5.81 1.51 -5.09
C VAL A 49 -5.60 2.14 -3.73
N LEU A 50 -5.62 1.33 -2.68
CA LEU A 50 -5.13 1.68 -1.35
C LEU A 50 -3.66 1.28 -1.29
N TRP A 51 -2.80 2.30 -1.21
CA TRP A 51 -1.38 2.12 -0.93
C TRP A 51 -1.16 2.23 0.56
N SER A 52 -0.42 1.30 1.14
CA SER A 52 -0.02 1.35 2.54
C SER A 52 1.46 0.99 2.71
N VAL A 53 2.10 1.58 3.70
CA VAL A 53 3.45 1.23 4.15
C VAL A 53 3.33 0.55 5.48
N TRP A 54 3.86 -0.65 5.56
CA TRP A 54 3.84 -1.47 6.75
C TRP A 54 5.23 -1.60 7.35
N GLU A 55 5.28 -1.69 8.67
CA GLU A 55 6.44 -2.11 9.43
C GLU A 55 6.06 -3.33 10.27
N ARG A 56 6.97 -4.30 10.36
CA ARG A 56 6.81 -5.46 11.21
C ARG A 56 8.01 -5.60 12.11
N THR A 57 7.76 -5.73 13.41
CA THR A 57 8.77 -5.93 14.44
C THR A 57 8.61 -7.30 15.08
N PHE A 58 9.73 -7.84 15.55
CA PHE A 58 9.80 -9.18 16.12
C PHE A 58 10.41 -9.06 17.51
N THR A 59 9.60 -9.32 18.55
CA THR A 59 10.01 -9.20 19.95
C THR A 59 9.88 -10.55 20.63
N LYS A 60 10.92 -10.98 21.36
CA LYS A 60 10.91 -12.18 22.17
C LYS A 60 11.52 -11.87 23.53
N ASP A 61 10.84 -12.24 24.61
CA ASP A 61 11.31 -11.98 25.99
C ASP A 61 11.69 -10.49 26.21
N ASP A 62 10.87 -9.58 25.69
CA ASP A 62 11.08 -8.12 25.69
C ASP A 62 12.34 -7.61 24.96
N ALA A 63 12.98 -8.46 24.15
CA ALA A 63 14.12 -8.11 23.30
C ALA A 63 13.79 -8.24 21.79
N GLU A 64 14.41 -7.40 20.95
CA GLU A 64 14.29 -7.51 19.49
C GLU A 64 14.96 -8.81 19.01
N SER A 65 14.16 -9.74 18.46
CA SER A 65 14.64 -11.05 18.04
C SER A 65 15.21 -11.05 16.63
N SER A 66 14.68 -10.18 15.77
CA SER A 66 14.98 -10.12 14.34
C SER A 66 14.88 -8.68 13.83
N PRO A 67 15.63 -8.31 12.77
CA PRO A 67 15.51 -7.00 12.15
C PRO A 67 14.08 -6.72 11.72
N LYS A 68 13.62 -5.49 11.94
CA LYS A 68 12.32 -5.03 11.43
C LYS A 68 12.21 -5.15 9.91
N GLU A 69 11.05 -5.56 9.44
CA GLU A 69 10.68 -5.59 8.03
C GLU A 69 9.85 -4.36 7.69
N ARG A 70 9.99 -3.84 6.46
CA ARG A 70 9.05 -2.86 5.90
C ARG A 70 8.71 -3.21 4.47
N TRP A 71 7.47 -2.99 4.08
CA TRP A 71 7.04 -3.20 2.70
C TRP A 71 5.94 -2.21 2.30
N ILE A 72 5.77 -2.07 0.99
CA ILE A 72 4.65 -1.33 0.40
C ILE A 72 3.59 -2.34 -0.02
N GLN A 73 2.37 -2.14 0.45
CA GLN A 73 1.23 -2.97 0.09
C GLN A 73 0.31 -2.25 -0.89
N CYS A 74 -0.22 -3.01 -1.84
CA CYS A 74 -1.13 -2.55 -2.87
C CYS A 74 -2.46 -3.29 -2.77
N ASP A 75 -3.46 -2.70 -2.12
CA ASP A 75 -4.81 -3.27 -2.10
C ASP A 75 -5.68 -2.61 -3.17
N LEU A 76 -6.18 -3.38 -4.14
CA LEU A 76 -7.20 -2.89 -5.06
C LEU A 76 -8.54 -2.86 -4.36
N LEU A 77 -9.21 -1.71 -4.35
CA LEU A 77 -10.53 -1.54 -3.77
C LEU A 77 -11.55 -1.35 -4.88
N ARG A 78 -12.70 -2.01 -4.76
CA ARG A 78 -13.81 -1.89 -5.71
C ARG A 78 -15.15 -1.99 -4.99
N HIS A 79 -16.11 -1.18 -5.41
CA HIS A 79 -17.51 -1.34 -5.04
C HIS A 79 -18.24 -2.30 -5.99
N GLN A 80 -19.04 -3.20 -5.44
CA GLN A 80 -19.95 -4.07 -6.17
C GLN A 80 -21.39 -3.79 -5.71
N ASN A 81 -22.31 -3.67 -6.67
CA ASN A 81 -23.73 -3.47 -6.35
C ASN A 81 -24.28 -4.70 -5.62
N GLY A 82 -24.98 -4.48 -4.51
CA GLY A 82 -25.52 -5.54 -3.66
C GLY A 82 -24.61 -5.95 -2.51
N ASP A 83 -23.29 -6.01 -2.75
CA ASP A 83 -22.31 -6.46 -1.75
C ASP A 83 -21.60 -5.31 -1.03
N GLY A 84 -21.41 -4.15 -1.67
CA GLY A 84 -20.65 -3.03 -1.11
C GLY A 84 -19.18 -3.06 -1.52
N TRP A 85 -18.28 -2.60 -0.63
CA TRP A 85 -16.85 -2.52 -0.95
C TRP A 85 -16.11 -3.82 -0.66
N GLY A 86 -15.24 -4.19 -1.61
CA GLY A 86 -14.31 -5.30 -1.49
C GLY A 86 -12.89 -4.91 -1.86
N TYR A 87 -11.96 -5.80 -1.52
CA TYR A 87 -10.55 -5.64 -1.82
C TYR A 87 -9.96 -6.86 -2.51
N LYS A 88 -8.83 -6.64 -3.17
CA LYS A 88 -7.91 -7.67 -3.65
C LYS A 88 -6.50 -7.19 -3.34
N ASP A 89 -5.81 -7.93 -2.48
CA ASP A 89 -4.43 -7.68 -2.14
C ASP A 89 -3.49 -8.07 -3.28
N LEU A 90 -2.54 -7.18 -3.56
CA LEU A 90 -1.45 -7.40 -4.49
C LEU A 90 -0.15 -7.13 -3.75
N GLU A 91 0.74 -8.10 -3.82
CA GLU A 91 2.10 -7.94 -3.31
C GLU A 91 2.96 -7.15 -4.31
N GLU A 92 3.87 -6.33 -3.80
CA GLU A 92 4.85 -5.59 -4.62
C GLU A 92 5.65 -6.54 -5.53
N LEU A 93 5.97 -7.72 -5.04
CA LEU A 93 6.75 -8.75 -5.77
C LEU A 93 6.05 -9.20 -7.06
N CYS A 94 4.72 -9.16 -7.11
CA CYS A 94 3.97 -9.54 -8.32
C CYS A 94 4.00 -8.46 -9.42
N GLY A 95 4.65 -7.32 -9.21
CA GLY A 95 4.75 -6.25 -10.20
C GLY A 95 3.39 -5.72 -10.64
N PRO A 96 2.56 -5.19 -9.72
CA PRO A 96 1.24 -4.69 -10.09
C PRO A 96 1.37 -3.58 -11.16
N TYR A 97 0.58 -3.64 -12.23
CA TYR A 97 0.52 -2.60 -13.29
C TYR A 97 -0.08 -1.25 -12.81
N PHE A 98 0.05 -0.95 -11.51
CA PHE A 98 -0.38 0.27 -10.86
C PHE A 98 0.84 1.06 -10.40
N PHE A 99 1.05 2.22 -11.01
CA PHE A 99 2.24 3.07 -10.78
C PHE A 99 1.93 4.36 -10.01
N SER A 100 0.75 4.44 -9.41
CA SER A 100 0.26 5.64 -8.71
C SER A 100 0.81 5.78 -7.28
N CYS A 101 1.61 4.82 -6.81
CA CYS A 101 2.17 4.77 -5.46
C CYS A 101 2.93 6.07 -5.13
N PRO A 102 2.69 6.71 -3.97
CA PRO A 102 3.39 7.94 -3.59
C PRO A 102 4.92 7.77 -3.52
N LEU A 103 5.67 8.72 -4.08
CA LEU A 103 7.14 8.75 -3.98
C LEU A 103 7.66 8.74 -2.54
N LYS A 104 6.92 9.35 -1.59
CA LYS A 104 7.25 9.30 -0.16
C LYS A 104 7.31 7.87 0.36
N TYR A 105 6.50 6.95 -0.16
CA TYR A 105 6.48 5.56 0.32
C TYR A 105 7.72 4.79 -0.13
N LEU A 106 8.21 5.05 -1.34
CA LEU A 106 9.51 4.54 -1.81
C LEU A 106 10.65 5.01 -0.90
N ALA A 107 10.61 6.24 -0.41
CA ALA A 107 11.60 6.75 0.53
C ALA A 107 11.46 6.15 1.95
N MET A 108 10.25 5.75 2.37
CA MET A 108 10.02 5.09 3.66
C MET A 108 10.48 3.63 3.69
N VAL A 109 10.56 3.00 2.51
CA VAL A 109 10.98 1.62 2.33
C VAL A 109 12.14 1.58 1.32
N PRO A 110 13.37 2.02 1.68
CA PRO A 110 14.52 1.97 0.78
C PRO A 110 14.77 0.56 0.23
N PHE A 111 15.04 0.46 -1.08
CA PHE A 111 15.22 -0.83 -1.75
C PHE A 111 16.45 -1.58 -1.22
N GLU A 112 17.52 -0.85 -0.92
CA GLU A 112 18.80 -1.38 -0.41
C GLU A 112 18.65 -2.02 0.96
N GLN A 113 17.66 -1.57 1.75
CA GLN A 113 17.43 -2.03 3.11
C GLN A 113 16.34 -3.11 3.20
N TYR A 114 15.25 -2.93 2.46
CA TYR A 114 14.04 -3.76 2.61
C TYR A 114 13.69 -4.58 1.36
N GLY A 115 14.45 -4.42 0.27
CA GLY A 115 14.16 -5.08 -1.00
C GLY A 115 12.89 -4.56 -1.67
N GLY A 116 12.21 -5.46 -2.39
CA GLY A 116 11.02 -5.17 -3.19
C GLY A 116 11.25 -5.44 -4.67
N ASN A 117 10.43 -4.84 -5.53
CA ASN A 117 10.51 -5.01 -6.98
C ASN A 117 11.14 -3.76 -7.63
N ALA A 118 12.43 -3.85 -7.97
CA ALA A 118 13.19 -2.73 -8.53
C ALA A 118 12.59 -2.18 -9.84
N GLU A 119 12.19 -3.08 -10.74
CA GLU A 119 11.59 -2.72 -12.03
C GLU A 119 10.28 -1.96 -11.83
N TRP A 120 9.41 -2.45 -10.94
CA TRP A 120 8.16 -1.77 -10.62
C TRP A 120 8.40 -0.37 -10.02
N ARG A 121 9.38 -0.24 -9.11
CA ARG A 121 9.72 1.07 -8.51
C ARG A 121 10.23 2.07 -9.55
N GLU A 122 11.02 1.62 -10.51
CA GLU A 122 11.43 2.47 -11.63
C GLU A 122 10.22 2.95 -12.44
N GLN A 123 9.27 2.06 -12.74
CA GLN A 123 8.03 2.45 -13.43
C GLN A 123 7.18 3.43 -12.63
N VAL A 124 7.15 3.33 -11.30
CA VAL A 124 6.52 4.34 -10.41
C VAL A 124 7.20 5.70 -10.59
N LEU A 125 8.54 5.76 -10.56
CA LEU A 125 9.29 7.00 -10.76
C LEU A 125 8.96 7.64 -12.12
N LEU A 126 9.02 6.84 -13.20
CA LEU A 126 8.69 7.28 -14.55
C LEU A 126 7.24 7.78 -14.67
N HIS A 127 6.29 7.10 -14.02
CA HIS A 127 4.90 7.53 -13.98
C HIS A 127 4.75 8.92 -13.36
N HIS A 128 5.39 9.17 -12.22
CA HIS A 128 5.34 10.50 -11.57
C HIS A 128 6.02 11.58 -12.39
N GLN A 129 7.14 11.28 -13.05
CA GLN A 129 7.80 12.22 -13.98
C GLN A 129 6.85 12.62 -15.12
N ARG A 130 6.24 11.64 -15.80
CA ARG A 130 5.25 11.87 -16.86
C ARG A 130 4.04 12.69 -16.38
N VAL A 131 3.54 12.41 -15.18
CA VAL A 131 2.42 13.16 -14.59
C VAL A 131 2.82 14.60 -14.27
N ALA A 132 4.01 14.82 -13.71
CA ALA A 132 4.51 16.16 -13.40
C ALA A 132 4.70 17.00 -14.68
N GLU A 133 5.24 16.40 -15.73
CA GLU A 133 5.41 17.07 -17.02
C GLU A 133 4.07 17.46 -17.66
N LYS A 134 3.11 16.53 -17.71
CA LYS A 134 1.74 16.84 -18.16
C LYS A 134 1.12 18.00 -17.38
N ARG A 135 1.35 18.09 -16.07
CA ARG A 135 0.87 19.20 -15.24
C ARG A 135 1.56 20.52 -15.57
N ARG A 136 2.87 20.51 -15.85
CA ARG A 136 3.64 21.69 -16.26
C ARG A 136 3.14 22.23 -17.60
N VAL A 137 2.99 21.36 -18.60
CA VAL A 137 2.48 21.74 -19.93
C VAL A 137 1.07 22.34 -19.84
N ARG A 138 0.17 21.71 -19.07
CA ARG A 138 -1.20 22.25 -18.86
C ARG A 138 -1.21 23.61 -18.17
N ARG A 139 -0.30 23.84 -17.22
CA ARG A 139 -0.18 25.15 -16.55
C ARG A 139 0.32 26.21 -17.52
N ALA A 140 1.34 25.89 -18.32
CA ALA A 140 1.86 26.80 -19.34
C ALA A 140 0.78 27.19 -20.37
N ALA A 141 -0.02 26.23 -20.84
CA ALA A 141 -1.11 26.47 -21.78
C ALA A 141 -2.28 27.29 -21.20
N LYS A 142 -2.43 27.35 -19.87
CA LYS A 142 -3.48 28.15 -19.21
C LYS A 142 -3.04 29.59 -18.91
N CYS A 143 -1.74 29.86 -18.96
CA CYS A 143 -1.16 31.19 -18.76
C CYS A 143 -0.92 31.96 -20.06
N GLN A 144 -1.23 31.35 -21.21
CA GLN A 144 -1.29 31.98 -22.54
C GLN A 144 -2.74 32.34 -22.85
#